data_AF-A0A8R1TKC8-F1
#
_entry.id   AF-A0A8R1TKC8-F1
#
_cell.length_a   1.000
_cell.length_b   1.000
_cell.length_c   1.000
_cell.angle_alpha   90.00
_cell.angle_beta   90.00
_cell.angle_gamma   90.00
#
_symmetry.space_group_name_H-M   'P 1'
#
loop_
_entity.id
_entity.type
_entity.pdbx_description
1 polymer ?
#
loop_
_entity_poly.entity_id
_entity_poly.type
_entity_poly.pdbx_seq_one_letter_code
_entity_poly.pdbx_strand_id
1 'polypeptide(L)'
;MTMNEEGGYLGAMTYQCLYSGVFDRIVQNRRNDDSAVRVIQRLRNTLRQADVSSPSFLFDFTKILLIDSKLNVNLQEAFLRMQASAPTDDLELPNLRQGEYQQLSSRAVALRRVLARVPDEMSDRRTFLETIKEIASSIKKLLDATNALMQVIHPSVQLSVEKRKREFVHYSKRFSNTLKEYFKDQNATQVSISANQLIFQTALLIRTIREKMRKVNIENFYNNI
;
A
#
# COMPACT_ATOMS: atom_id res chain seq x y z
N MET A 1 26.24 5.20 -4.07
CA MET A 1 25.07 5.76 -3.37
C MET A 1 23.82 5.39 -4.15
N THR A 2 23.23 4.21 -3.90
CA THR A 2 21.91 3.82 -4.43
C THR A 2 20.82 4.38 -3.54
N MET A 3 20.80 5.70 -3.38
CA MET A 3 19.66 6.42 -2.81
C MET A 3 18.68 6.69 -3.95
N ASN A 4 17.45 6.14 -3.90
CA ASN A 4 16.18 6.83 -4.22
C ASN A 4 15.03 5.97 -4.76
N GLU A 5 15.17 4.66 -5.00
CA GLU A 5 13.98 3.86 -5.37
C GLU A 5 13.24 3.31 -4.15
N GLU A 6 13.96 2.72 -3.17
CA GLU A 6 13.33 2.13 -1.98
C GLU A 6 12.63 3.18 -1.11
N GLY A 7 13.28 4.33 -0.92
CA GLY A 7 12.73 5.43 -0.13
C GLY A 7 11.42 5.97 -0.69
N GLY A 8 11.15 5.81 -1.98
CA GLY A 8 9.90 6.27 -2.60
C GLY A 8 8.69 5.45 -2.15
N TYR A 9 8.64 4.17 -2.52
CA TYR A 9 7.46 3.34 -2.26
C TYR A 9 7.44 2.74 -0.86
N LEU A 10 8.58 2.26 -0.31
CA LEU A 10 8.62 1.77 1.07
C LEU A 10 8.44 2.92 2.05
N GLY A 11 9.02 4.09 1.76
CA GLY A 11 8.79 5.31 2.52
C GLY A 11 7.30 5.59 2.70
N ALA A 12 6.56 5.63 1.59
CA ALA A 12 5.12 5.87 1.61
C ALA A 12 4.30 4.81 2.38
N MET A 13 4.82 3.59 2.55
CA MET A 13 4.13 2.50 3.23
C MET A 13 4.60 2.29 4.69
N THR A 14 5.70 2.93 5.11
CA THR A 14 6.36 2.67 6.39
C THR A 14 5.44 2.92 7.58
N TYR A 15 4.66 4.00 7.56
CA TYR A 15 3.71 4.26 8.63
C TYR A 15 2.69 3.13 8.78
N GLN A 16 2.10 2.67 7.67
CA GLN A 16 1.04 1.65 7.69
C GLN A 16 1.58 0.28 8.07
N CYS A 17 2.70 -0.14 7.48
CA CYS A 17 3.28 -1.46 7.71
C CYS A 17 3.92 -1.60 9.09
N LEU A 18 4.58 -0.56 9.59
CA LEU A 18 5.39 -0.66 10.80
C LEU A 18 4.80 0.13 11.97
N TYR A 19 4.67 1.44 11.82
CA TYR A 19 4.37 2.30 12.96
C TYR A 19 2.95 2.15 13.47
N SER A 20 1.94 1.98 12.59
CA SER A 20 0.55 1.88 13.02
C SER A 20 0.33 0.71 13.97
N GLY A 21 0.73 -0.51 13.56
CA GLY A 21 0.60 -1.71 14.38
C GLY A 21 1.43 -1.65 15.68
N VAL A 22 2.62 -1.04 15.63
CA VAL A 22 3.43 -0.81 16.82
C VAL A 22 2.70 0.09 17.81
N PHE A 23 2.17 1.23 17.35
CA PHE A 23 1.45 2.14 18.21
C PHE A 23 0.15 1.53 18.77
N ASP A 24 -0.59 0.78 17.97
CA ASP A 24 -1.83 0.13 18.43
C ASP A 24 -1.55 -0.90 19.52
N ARG A 25 -0.47 -1.69 19.36
CA ARG A 25 -0.02 -2.63 20.39
C ARG A 25 0.42 -1.93 21.68
N ILE A 26 1.16 -0.82 21.59
CA ILE A 26 1.60 -0.07 22.78
C ILE A 26 0.39 0.54 23.50
N VAL A 27 -0.56 1.12 22.77
CA VAL A 27 -1.82 1.66 23.34
C VAL A 27 -2.60 0.55 24.03
N GLN A 28 -2.76 -0.61 23.39
CA GLN A 28 -3.46 -1.75 23.97
C GLN A 28 -2.81 -2.24 25.27
N ASN A 29 -1.48 -2.32 25.31
CA ASN A 29 -0.71 -2.73 26.49
C ASN A 29 -0.79 -1.71 27.64
N ARG A 30 -1.14 -0.46 27.34
CA ARG A 30 -1.27 0.65 28.30
C ARG A 30 -2.71 1.13 28.47
N ARG A 31 -3.71 0.33 28.07
CA ARG A 31 -5.13 0.74 28.05
C ARG A 31 -5.72 1.20 29.39
N ASN A 32 -5.11 0.83 30.51
CA ASN A 32 -5.53 1.23 31.85
C ASN A 32 -4.79 2.47 32.39
N ASP A 33 -3.91 3.08 31.58
CA ASP A 33 -3.12 4.26 31.93
C ASP A 33 -3.44 5.39 30.94
N ASP A 34 -4.44 6.20 31.28
CA ASP A 34 -4.91 7.33 30.47
C ASP A 34 -3.81 8.37 30.21
N SER A 35 -2.84 8.50 31.11
CA SER A 35 -1.71 9.40 30.92
C SER A 35 -0.77 8.86 29.83
N ALA A 36 -0.38 7.59 29.94
CA ALA A 36 0.45 6.93 28.95
C ALA A 36 -0.22 6.91 27.56
N VAL A 37 -1.51 6.58 27.49
CA VAL A 37 -2.26 6.56 26.22
C VAL A 37 -2.22 7.93 25.53
N ARG A 38 -2.43 9.03 26.28
CA ARG A 38 -2.33 10.40 25.74
C ARG A 38 -0.94 10.73 25.21
N VAL A 39 0.11 10.34 25.94
CA VAL A 39 1.51 10.54 25.49
C VAL A 39 1.81 9.75 24.22
N ILE A 40 1.37 8.49 24.14
CA ILE A 40 1.56 7.64 22.96
C ILE A 40 0.81 8.19 21.75
N GLN A 41 -0.43 8.67 21.94
CA GLN A 41 -1.21 9.33 20.88
C GLN A 41 -0.53 10.62 20.39
N ARG A 42 0.03 11.42 21.30
CA ARG A 42 0.81 12.61 20.93
C ARG A 42 2.04 12.23 20.10
N LEU A 43 2.80 11.22 20.53
CA LEU A 43 3.96 10.72 19.78
C LEU A 43 3.56 10.22 18.39
N ARG A 44 2.47 9.44 18.29
CA ARG A 44 1.91 8.98 17.02
C ARG A 44 1.63 10.15 16.07
N ASN A 45 0.97 11.20 16.56
CA ASN A 45 0.66 12.38 15.76
C ASN A 45 1.91 13.15 15.33
N THR A 46 2.87 13.35 16.24
CA THR A 46 4.14 14.03 15.93
C THR A 46 4.93 13.27 14.86
N LEU A 47 5.06 11.94 14.97
CA LEU A 47 5.75 11.13 13.98
C LEU A 47 5.07 11.16 12.61
N ARG A 48 3.73 11.10 12.58
CA ARG A 48 2.97 11.26 11.32
C ARG A 48 3.19 12.63 10.70
N GLN A 49 3.19 13.68 11.51
CA GLN A 49 3.40 15.04 11.02
C GLN A 49 4.83 15.24 10.51
N ALA A 50 5.82 14.64 11.15
CA ALA A 50 7.21 14.62 10.67
C ALA A 50 7.31 13.94 9.30
N ASP A 51 6.65 12.79 9.10
CA ASP A 51 6.64 12.06 7.83
C ASP A 51 5.92 12.83 6.70
N VAL A 52 4.86 13.56 7.04
CA VAL A 52 4.17 14.45 6.09
C VAL A 52 5.06 15.65 5.72
N SER A 53 5.80 16.20 6.68
CA SER A 53 6.65 17.38 6.48
C SER A 53 7.96 17.04 5.75
N SER A 54 8.48 15.84 5.97
CA SER A 54 9.66 15.30 5.32
C SER A 54 9.34 13.89 4.81
N PRO A 55 8.97 13.73 3.53
CA PRO A 55 8.64 12.44 2.96
C PRO A 55 9.72 11.39 3.25
N SER A 56 9.29 10.20 3.67
CA SER A 56 10.15 9.06 4.01
C SER A 56 10.97 9.21 5.30
N PHE A 57 10.71 10.24 6.11
CA PHE A 57 11.35 10.41 7.42
C PHE A 57 11.24 9.15 8.29
N LEU A 58 10.06 8.51 8.36
CA LEU A 58 9.90 7.31 9.19
C LEU A 58 10.68 6.11 8.66
N PHE A 59 10.87 6.04 7.35
CA PHE A 59 11.68 4.99 6.73
C PHE A 59 13.16 5.19 7.02
N ASP A 60 13.66 6.42 6.88
CA ASP A 60 15.05 6.75 7.19
C ASP A 60 15.33 6.55 8.69
N PHE A 61 14.39 6.96 9.55
CA PHE A 61 14.47 6.69 10.98
C PHE A 61 14.49 5.18 11.27
N THR A 62 13.67 4.38 10.60
CA THR A 62 13.69 2.91 10.72
C THR A 62 15.03 2.33 10.29
N LYS A 63 15.62 2.83 9.19
CA LYS A 63 16.94 2.38 8.73
C LYS A 63 18.02 2.65 9.76
N ILE A 64 18.01 3.82 10.40
CA ILE A 64 18.95 4.15 11.48
C ILE A 64 18.82 3.14 12.63
N LEU A 65 17.59 2.89 13.10
CA LEU A 65 17.34 1.91 14.17
C LEU A 65 17.82 0.50 13.81
N LEU A 66 17.65 0.09 12.55
CA LEU A 66 18.10 -1.23 12.09
C LEU A 66 19.63 -1.33 12.03
N ILE A 67 20.31 -0.28 11.55
CA ILE A 67 21.77 -0.22 11.51
C ILE A 67 22.34 -0.37 12.94
N ASP A 68 21.78 0.36 13.90
CA ASP A 68 22.22 0.31 15.30
C ASP A 68 21.92 -1.05 15.95
N SER A 69 20.85 -1.73 15.54
CA SER A 69 20.48 -3.05 16.06
C SER A 69 21.40 -4.19 15.59
N LYS A 70 22.24 -3.96 14.56
CA LYS A 70 23.05 -4.99 13.87
C LYS A 70 22.22 -6.16 13.30
N LEU A 71 20.91 -6.00 13.14
CA LEU A 71 20.05 -6.98 12.51
C LEU A 71 20.18 -6.91 10.98
N ASN A 72 20.44 -8.05 10.35
CA ASN A 72 20.42 -8.16 8.89
C ASN A 72 19.00 -8.51 8.42
N VAL A 73 18.19 -7.49 8.13
CA VAL A 73 16.78 -7.65 7.73
C VAL A 73 16.61 -7.28 6.26
N ASN A 74 16.04 -8.18 5.47
CA ASN A 74 15.55 -7.85 4.14
C ASN A 74 14.30 -6.98 4.25
N LEU A 75 14.47 -5.65 4.11
CA LEU A 75 13.36 -4.70 4.23
C LEU A 75 12.26 -4.92 3.20
N GLN A 76 12.60 -5.34 1.98
CA GLN A 76 11.60 -5.57 0.92
C GLN A 76 10.66 -6.71 1.32
N GLU A 77 11.25 -7.82 1.78
CA GLU A 77 10.52 -9.01 2.21
C GLU A 77 9.73 -8.76 3.50
N ALA A 78 10.35 -8.09 4.49
CA ALA A 78 9.71 -7.74 5.75
C ALA A 78 8.49 -6.83 5.53
N PHE A 79 8.64 -5.77 4.72
CA PHE A 79 7.52 -4.90 4.38
C PHE A 79 6.42 -5.67 3.66
N LEU A 80 6.77 -6.54 2.72
CA LEU A 80 5.78 -7.32 1.97
C LEU A 80 4.96 -8.23 2.90
N ARG A 81 5.59 -8.92 3.86
CA ARG A 81 4.86 -9.72 4.88
C ARG A 81 3.93 -8.85 5.73
N MET A 82 4.41 -7.68 6.17
CA MET A 82 3.62 -6.76 7.01
C MET A 82 2.36 -6.25 6.32
N GLN A 83 2.28 -6.27 4.97
CA GLN A 83 1.07 -5.88 4.24
C GLN A 83 -0.15 -6.75 4.55
N ALA A 84 0.05 -7.97 5.06
CA ALA A 84 -1.03 -8.90 5.39
C ALA A 84 -1.93 -8.36 6.52
N SER A 85 -1.31 -7.71 7.52
CA SER A 85 -1.97 -7.21 8.73
C SER A 85 -1.98 -5.68 8.84
N ALA A 86 -1.33 -4.97 7.91
CA ALA A 86 -1.35 -3.51 7.87
C ALA A 86 -2.80 -2.97 7.74
N PRO A 87 -3.11 -1.82 8.39
CA PRO A 87 -4.39 -1.14 8.20
C PRO A 87 -4.70 -0.83 6.73
N THR A 88 -5.98 -0.76 6.39
CA THR A 88 -6.48 -0.61 5.01
C THR A 88 -6.89 0.81 4.65
N ASP A 89 -6.66 1.81 5.53
CA ASP A 89 -7.09 3.20 5.33
C ASP A 89 -6.56 3.84 4.03
N ASP A 90 -5.39 3.39 3.56
CA ASP A 90 -4.78 3.81 2.30
C ASP A 90 -5.49 3.23 1.06
N LEU A 91 -6.28 2.17 1.23
CA LEU A 91 -7.03 1.49 0.19
C LEU A 91 -8.55 1.69 0.30
N GLU A 92 -9.01 2.47 1.27
CA GLU A 92 -10.43 2.72 1.50
C GLU A 92 -10.91 4.07 0.93
N LEU A 93 -12.19 4.10 0.55
CA LEU A 93 -12.91 5.27 0.03
C LEU A 93 -14.17 5.55 0.88
N PRO A 94 -14.03 5.84 2.19
CA PRO A 94 -15.15 5.82 3.14
C PRO A 94 -16.25 6.87 2.85
N ASN A 95 -15.86 8.01 2.28
CA ASN A 95 -16.79 9.10 1.94
C ASN A 95 -17.52 8.90 0.60
N LEU A 96 -17.23 7.80 -0.11
CA LEU A 96 -17.80 7.49 -1.43
C LEU A 96 -18.57 6.17 -1.29
N ARG A 97 -19.82 6.26 -0.85
CA ARG A 97 -20.64 5.10 -0.47
C ARG A 97 -21.31 4.37 -1.64
N GLN A 98 -21.10 4.79 -2.89
CA GLN A 98 -21.63 4.07 -4.05
C GLN A 98 -20.91 2.72 -4.22
N GLY A 99 -21.63 1.72 -4.73
CA GLY A 99 -21.18 0.32 -4.74
C GLY A 99 -19.85 0.11 -5.46
N GLU A 100 -19.59 0.87 -6.53
CA GLU A 100 -18.39 0.78 -7.36
C GLU A 100 -17.12 1.17 -6.58
N TYR A 101 -17.19 2.19 -5.71
CA TYR A 101 -16.04 2.62 -4.90
C TYR A 101 -15.71 1.61 -3.80
N GLN A 102 -16.74 1.05 -3.16
CA GLN A 102 -16.56 -0.01 -2.16
C GLN A 102 -16.01 -1.29 -2.80
N GLN A 103 -16.51 -1.65 -3.98
CA GLN A 103 -16.02 -2.78 -4.74
C GLN A 103 -14.55 -2.59 -5.12
N LEU A 104 -14.17 -1.41 -5.63
CA LEU A 104 -12.77 -1.10 -5.95
C LEU A 104 -11.87 -1.22 -4.70
N SER A 105 -12.29 -0.63 -3.58
CA SER A 105 -11.56 -0.70 -2.31
C SER A 105 -11.37 -2.16 -1.85
N SER A 106 -12.44 -2.96 -1.90
CA SER A 106 -12.40 -4.39 -1.57
C SER A 106 -11.43 -5.17 -2.47
N ARG A 107 -11.41 -4.90 -3.78
CA ARG A 107 -10.47 -5.55 -4.71
C ARG A 107 -9.02 -5.11 -4.47
N ALA A 108 -8.78 -3.85 -4.12
CA ALA A 108 -7.45 -3.36 -3.79
C ALA A 108 -6.89 -4.04 -2.55
N VAL A 109 -7.71 -4.15 -1.49
CA VAL A 109 -7.34 -4.87 -0.25
C VAL A 109 -7.08 -6.35 -0.53
N ALA A 110 -7.93 -7.00 -1.32
CA ALA A 110 -7.73 -8.40 -1.70
C ALA A 110 -6.40 -8.61 -2.43
N LEU A 111 -6.07 -7.76 -3.42
CA LEU A 111 -4.80 -7.84 -4.14
C LEU A 111 -3.60 -7.67 -3.18
N ARG A 112 -3.65 -6.67 -2.30
CA ARG A 112 -2.58 -6.44 -1.30
C ARG A 112 -2.36 -7.67 -0.42
N ARG A 113 -3.43 -8.29 0.08
CA ARG A 113 -3.35 -9.47 0.96
C ARG A 113 -2.77 -10.69 0.24
N VAL A 114 -3.16 -10.92 -1.01
CA VAL A 114 -2.61 -12.04 -1.79
C VAL A 114 -1.12 -11.83 -2.07
N LEU A 115 -0.70 -10.60 -2.43
CA LEU A 115 0.71 -10.27 -2.62
C LEU A 115 1.54 -10.44 -1.34
N ALA A 116 0.96 -10.16 -0.17
CA ALA A 116 1.63 -10.27 1.12
C ALA A 116 2.03 -11.71 1.49
N ARG A 117 1.40 -12.73 0.90
CA ARG A 117 1.71 -14.14 1.14
C ARG A 117 2.91 -14.65 0.36
N VAL A 118 3.34 -13.92 -0.67
CA VAL A 118 4.44 -14.31 -1.56
C VAL A 118 5.70 -14.75 -0.79
N PRO A 119 6.21 -14.01 0.20
CA PRO A 119 7.41 -14.43 0.94
C PRO A 119 7.29 -15.78 1.66
N ASP A 120 6.09 -16.17 2.10
CA ASP A 120 5.85 -17.40 2.85
C ASP A 120 5.55 -18.59 1.93
N GLU A 121 4.98 -18.32 0.76
CA GLU A 121 4.56 -19.35 -0.19
C GLU A 121 5.63 -19.66 -1.24
N MET A 122 6.62 -18.78 -1.45
CA MET A 122 7.67 -18.93 -2.49
C MET A 122 8.56 -20.16 -2.34
N SER A 123 8.72 -20.72 -1.14
CA SER A 123 9.54 -21.92 -0.90
C SER A 123 8.88 -23.20 -1.39
N ASP A 124 7.54 -23.25 -1.43
CA ASP A 124 6.81 -24.38 -2.00
C ASP A 124 6.31 -24.04 -3.39
N ARG A 125 6.91 -24.67 -4.40
CA ARG A 125 6.59 -24.39 -5.81
C ARG A 125 5.10 -24.60 -6.12
N ARG A 126 4.44 -25.59 -5.52
CA ARG A 126 3.03 -25.87 -5.80
C ARG A 126 2.13 -24.76 -5.24
N THR A 127 2.29 -24.44 -3.96
CA THR A 127 1.56 -23.34 -3.31
C THR A 127 1.84 -22.02 -4.02
N PHE A 128 3.11 -21.71 -4.32
CA PHE A 128 3.48 -20.48 -5.00
C PHE A 128 2.78 -20.31 -6.36
N LEU A 129 2.66 -21.38 -7.16
CA LEU A 129 1.95 -21.33 -8.43
C LEU A 129 0.45 -21.04 -8.26
N GLU A 130 -0.19 -21.55 -7.22
CA GLU A 130 -1.58 -21.20 -6.90
C GLU A 130 -1.70 -19.73 -6.46
N THR A 131 -0.77 -19.24 -5.65
CA THR A 131 -0.68 -17.83 -5.28
C THR A 131 -0.56 -16.93 -6.49
N ILE A 132 0.29 -17.28 -7.46
CA ILE A 132 0.44 -16.52 -8.71
C ILE A 132 -0.89 -16.45 -9.48
N LYS A 133 -1.66 -17.55 -9.54
CA LYS A 133 -3.00 -17.55 -10.18
C LYS A 133 -3.97 -16.65 -9.41
N GLU A 134 -3.94 -16.68 -8.09
CA GLU A 134 -4.76 -15.81 -7.25
C GLU A 134 -4.40 -14.32 -7.42
N ILE A 135 -3.12 -14.00 -7.55
CA ILE A 135 -2.64 -12.63 -7.85
C ILE A 135 -3.18 -12.20 -9.21
N ALA A 136 -3.03 -13.01 -10.25
CA ALA A 136 -3.53 -12.70 -11.59
C ALA A 136 -5.06 -12.47 -11.60
N SER A 137 -5.80 -13.32 -10.89
CA SER A 137 -7.25 -13.18 -10.70
C SER A 137 -7.61 -11.87 -9.98
N SER A 138 -6.85 -11.51 -8.94
CA SER A 138 -7.06 -10.28 -8.15
C SER A 138 -6.74 -9.02 -8.95
N ILE A 139 -5.66 -9.03 -9.75
CA ILE A 139 -5.31 -7.96 -10.68
C ILE A 139 -6.45 -7.74 -11.69
N LYS A 140 -6.97 -8.81 -12.29
CA LYS A 140 -8.09 -8.74 -13.23
C LYS A 140 -9.32 -8.12 -12.57
N LYS A 141 -9.73 -8.63 -11.40
CA LYS A 141 -10.89 -8.11 -10.65
C LYS A 141 -10.73 -6.64 -10.27
N LEU A 142 -9.52 -6.20 -9.93
CA LEU A 142 -9.24 -4.79 -9.63
C LEU A 142 -9.38 -3.90 -10.87
N LEU A 143 -8.86 -4.35 -12.02
CA LEU A 143 -9.01 -3.63 -13.30
C LEU A 143 -10.47 -3.55 -13.74
N ASP A 144 -11.23 -4.65 -13.60
CA ASP A 144 -12.66 -4.68 -13.90
C ASP A 144 -13.44 -3.68 -13.01
N ALA A 145 -13.16 -3.67 -11.70
CA ALA A 145 -13.75 -2.70 -10.77
C ALA A 145 -13.35 -1.25 -11.10
N THR A 146 -12.10 -1.03 -11.53
CA THR A 146 -11.64 0.29 -11.98
C THR A 146 -12.39 0.74 -13.22
N ASN A 147 -12.61 -0.15 -14.19
CA ASN A 147 -13.36 0.15 -15.40
C ASN A 147 -14.84 0.44 -15.13
N ALA A 148 -15.46 -0.31 -14.22
CA ALA A 148 -16.83 -0.05 -13.77
C ALA A 148 -16.94 1.33 -13.10
N LEU A 149 -16.00 1.65 -12.20
CA LEU A 149 -15.95 2.97 -11.58
C LEU A 149 -15.77 4.10 -12.59
N MET A 150 -14.96 3.88 -13.64
CA MET A 150 -14.76 4.87 -14.71
C MET A 150 -16.04 5.26 -15.44
N GLN A 151 -17.08 4.42 -15.43
CA GLN A 151 -18.39 4.73 -16.03
C GLN A 151 -19.21 5.71 -15.19
N VAL A 152 -19.00 5.75 -13.88
CA VAL A 152 -19.83 6.52 -12.93
C VAL A 152 -19.08 7.67 -12.26
N ILE A 153 -17.74 7.66 -12.31
CA ILE A 153 -16.92 8.70 -11.69
C ILE A 153 -17.03 10.03 -12.45
N HIS A 154 -16.93 11.13 -11.71
CA HIS A 154 -17.02 12.48 -12.28
C HIS A 154 -16.01 12.67 -13.44
N PRO A 155 -16.43 13.26 -14.59
CA PRO A 155 -15.60 13.37 -15.79
C PRO A 155 -14.23 14.04 -15.57
N SER A 156 -14.15 15.06 -14.70
CA SER A 156 -12.87 15.74 -14.39
C SER A 156 -11.84 14.84 -13.71
N VAL A 157 -12.26 13.69 -13.15
CA VAL A 157 -11.42 12.73 -12.44
C VAL A 157 -10.94 11.61 -13.38
N GLN A 158 -11.70 11.30 -14.43
CA GLN A 158 -11.45 10.16 -15.33
C GLN A 158 -10.03 10.13 -15.90
N LEU A 159 -9.53 11.26 -16.42
CA LEU A 159 -8.18 11.32 -17.00
C LEU A 159 -7.07 10.95 -16.00
N SER A 160 -7.23 11.38 -14.74
CA SER A 160 -6.26 11.09 -13.67
C SER A 160 -6.28 9.61 -13.30
N VAL A 161 -7.47 9.02 -13.25
CA VAL A 161 -7.66 7.59 -12.96
C VAL A 161 -7.13 6.73 -14.11
N GLU A 162 -7.40 7.07 -15.36
CA GLU A 162 -6.89 6.35 -16.52
C GLU A 162 -5.35 6.42 -16.58
N LYS A 163 -4.74 7.56 -16.23
CA LYS A 163 -3.28 7.66 -16.07
C LYS A 163 -2.75 6.67 -15.01
N ARG A 164 -3.37 6.61 -13.83
CA ARG A 164 -2.95 5.67 -12.76
C ARG A 164 -3.18 4.20 -13.13
N LYS A 165 -4.29 3.91 -13.82
CA LYS A 165 -4.59 2.57 -14.32
C LYS A 165 -3.52 2.08 -15.31
N ARG A 166 -3.06 2.94 -16.24
CA ARG A 166 -1.96 2.59 -17.16
C ARG A 166 -0.66 2.26 -16.44
N GLU A 167 -0.31 3.05 -15.42
CA GLU A 167 0.86 2.80 -14.57
C GLU A 167 0.72 1.47 -13.83
N PHE A 168 -0.44 1.22 -13.22
CA PHE A 168 -0.72 -0.05 -12.57
C PHE A 168 -0.58 -1.25 -13.53
N VAL A 169 -1.07 -1.16 -14.76
CA VAL A 169 -0.88 -2.19 -15.80
C VAL A 169 0.59 -2.37 -16.17
N HIS A 170 1.38 -1.30 -16.21
CA HIS A 170 2.81 -1.38 -16.45
C HIS A 170 3.51 -2.16 -15.32
N TYR A 171 3.25 -1.83 -14.07
CA TYR A 171 3.85 -2.51 -12.91
C TYR A 171 3.37 -3.95 -12.73
N SER A 172 2.13 -4.28 -13.09
CA SER A 172 1.65 -5.67 -13.06
C SER A 172 2.33 -6.55 -14.12
N LYS A 173 2.65 -5.99 -15.29
CA LYS A 173 3.50 -6.65 -16.30
C LYS A 173 4.93 -6.82 -15.81
N ARG A 174 5.51 -5.79 -15.17
CA ARG A 174 6.85 -5.87 -14.56
C ARG A 174 6.92 -7.00 -13.54
N PHE A 175 5.98 -7.05 -12.59
CA PHE A 175 5.86 -8.13 -11.62
C PHE A 175 5.79 -9.51 -12.31
N SER A 176 4.96 -9.64 -13.35
CA SER A 176 4.85 -10.90 -14.12
C SER A 176 6.17 -11.31 -14.79
N ASN A 177 6.95 -10.35 -15.29
CA ASN A 177 8.26 -10.63 -15.87
C ASN A 177 9.28 -11.01 -14.80
N THR A 178 9.27 -10.33 -13.65
CA THR A 178 10.12 -10.66 -12.51
C THR A 178 9.85 -12.08 -11.98
N LEU A 179 8.59 -12.53 -11.97
CA LEU A 179 8.27 -13.92 -11.66
C LEU A 179 8.90 -14.90 -12.65
N LYS A 180 8.88 -14.60 -13.96
CA LYS A 180 9.52 -15.44 -14.98
C LYS A 180 11.03 -15.52 -14.80
N GLU A 181 11.66 -14.41 -14.42
CA GLU A 181 13.10 -14.34 -14.14
C GLU A 181 13.45 -15.10 -12.87
N TYR A 182 12.65 -14.96 -11.80
CA TYR A 182 12.81 -15.69 -10.54
C TYR A 182 12.85 -17.21 -10.74
N PHE A 183 12.00 -17.77 -11.60
CA PHE A 183 12.04 -19.20 -11.89
C PHE A 183 13.34 -19.66 -12.58
N LYS A 184 14.17 -18.75 -13.08
CA LYS A 184 15.49 -19.02 -13.68
C LYS A 184 16.64 -18.76 -12.71
N ASP A 185 16.61 -17.63 -11.99
CA ASP A 185 17.74 -17.14 -11.20
C ASP A 185 17.58 -17.29 -9.67
N GLN A 186 16.38 -17.64 -9.19
CA GLN A 186 16.01 -17.74 -7.78
C GLN A 186 16.19 -16.43 -6.98
N ASN A 187 16.15 -15.26 -7.62
CA ASN A 187 16.32 -13.97 -6.96
C ASN A 187 15.01 -13.50 -6.28
N ALA A 188 14.76 -13.99 -5.06
CA ALA A 188 13.54 -13.68 -4.31
C ALA A 188 13.38 -12.18 -3.94
N THR A 189 14.50 -11.46 -3.82
CA THR A 189 14.47 -10.03 -3.50
C THR A 189 13.80 -9.21 -4.60
N GLN A 190 14.05 -9.53 -5.88
CA GLN A 190 13.40 -8.83 -7.00
C GLN A 190 11.88 -9.06 -7.01
N VAL A 191 11.43 -10.27 -6.66
CA VAL A 191 10.00 -10.56 -6.51
C VAL A 191 9.39 -9.68 -5.41
N SER A 192 10.09 -9.56 -4.27
CA SER A 192 9.64 -8.70 -3.17
C SER A 192 9.57 -7.22 -3.55
N ILE A 193 10.58 -6.71 -4.27
CA ILE A 193 10.61 -5.33 -4.79
C ILE A 193 9.41 -5.09 -5.71
N SER A 194 9.23 -5.92 -6.73
CA SER A 194 8.18 -5.74 -7.74
C SER A 194 6.77 -5.90 -7.15
N ALA A 195 6.57 -6.78 -6.17
CA ALA A 195 5.32 -6.90 -5.44
C ALA A 195 5.01 -5.65 -4.61
N ASN A 196 5.97 -5.11 -3.85
CA ASN A 196 5.80 -3.87 -3.09
C ASN A 196 5.49 -2.68 -4.01
N GLN A 197 6.15 -2.59 -5.16
CA GLN A 197 5.85 -1.56 -6.16
C GLN A 197 4.42 -1.69 -6.69
N LEU A 198 3.93 -2.91 -6.92
CA LEU A 198 2.54 -3.14 -7.36
C LEU A 198 1.52 -2.75 -6.29
N ILE A 199 1.79 -3.04 -5.01
CA ILE A 199 0.97 -2.58 -3.88
C ILE A 199 0.96 -1.05 -3.84
N PHE A 200 2.11 -0.41 -4.00
CA PHE A 200 2.20 1.05 -4.03
C PHE A 200 1.40 1.66 -5.19
N GLN A 201 1.44 1.08 -6.39
CA GLN A 201 0.59 1.55 -7.50
C GLN A 201 -0.90 1.37 -7.22
N THR A 202 -1.28 0.29 -6.52
CA THR A 202 -2.65 0.08 -6.05
C THR A 202 -3.08 1.19 -5.11
N ALA A 203 -2.26 1.54 -4.12
CA ALA A 203 -2.54 2.64 -3.19
C ALA A 203 -2.58 4.00 -3.90
N LEU A 204 -1.70 4.27 -4.87
CA LEU A 204 -1.70 5.50 -5.66
C LEU A 204 -2.99 5.66 -6.48
N LEU A 205 -3.53 4.56 -7.03
CA LEU A 205 -4.80 4.57 -7.74
C LEU A 205 -5.94 5.03 -6.81
N ILE A 206 -6.08 4.39 -5.65
CA ILE A 206 -7.12 4.73 -4.66
C ILE A 206 -6.94 6.16 -4.12
N ARG A 207 -5.70 6.55 -3.79
CA ARG A 207 -5.37 7.90 -3.33
C ARG A 207 -5.77 8.97 -4.35
N THR A 208 -5.48 8.73 -5.63
CA THR A 208 -5.83 9.67 -6.71
C THR A 208 -7.34 9.87 -6.79
N ILE A 209 -8.12 8.79 -6.73
CA ILE A 209 -9.58 8.85 -6.74
C ILE A 209 -10.08 9.67 -5.54
N ARG A 210 -9.58 9.36 -4.34
CA ARG A 210 -9.95 10.03 -3.09
C ARG A 210 -9.70 11.53 -3.13
N GLU A 211 -8.50 11.95 -3.53
CA GLU A 211 -8.10 13.36 -3.56
C GLU A 211 -8.88 14.14 -4.62
N LYS A 212 -9.07 13.56 -5.80
CA LYS A 212 -9.80 14.21 -6.90
C LYS A 212 -11.30 14.33 -6.61
N MET A 213 -11.93 13.28 -6.09
CA MET A 213 -13.34 13.33 -5.69
C MET A 213 -13.57 14.29 -4.53
N ARG A 214 -12.62 14.40 -3.60
CA ARG A 214 -12.70 15.42 -2.54
C ARG A 214 -12.74 16.84 -3.13
N LYS A 215 -11.95 17.14 -4.17
CA LYS A 215 -11.99 18.45 -4.84
C LYS A 215 -13.32 18.70 -5.52
N VAL A 216 -13.84 17.71 -6.26
CA VAL A 216 -15.16 17.79 -6.92
C VAL A 216 -16.27 18.06 -5.90
N ASN A 217 -16.26 17.38 -4.76
CA ASN A 217 -17.28 17.60 -3.72
C ASN A 217 -17.20 19.01 -3.11
N ILE A 218 -15.99 19.56 -2.95
CA ILE A 218 -15.79 20.93 -2.45
C ILE A 218 -16.28 21.95 -3.50
N GLU A 219 -15.92 21.77 -4.76
CA GLU A 219 -16.37 22.65 -5.87
C GLU A 219 -17.90 22.63 -6.00
N ASN A 220 -18.52 21.46 -5.93
CA ASN A 220 -19.98 21.33 -5.95
C ASN A 220 -20.63 21.97 -4.73
N PHE A 221 -20.00 21.95 -3.55
CA PHE A 221 -20.52 22.63 -2.38
C PHE A 221 -20.53 24.15 -2.56
N TYR A 222 -19.45 24.73 -3.08
CA TYR A 222 -19.37 26.17 -3.33
C TYR A 222 -20.28 26.66 -4.47
N ASN A 223 -20.53 25.83 -5.49
CA ASN A 223 -21.44 26.20 -6.58
C ASN A 223 -22.93 26.17 -6.19
N ASN A 224 -23.27 25.62 -5.02
CA ASN A 224 -24.65 25.50 -4.52
C ASN A 224 -24.95 26.44 -3.33
N ILE A 225 -24.04 27.36 -3.02
CA ILE A 225 -24.22 28.47 -2.06
C ILE A 225 -24.33 29.77 -2.85
#